data_AF-T0Z7U0-F1
#
_entry.id   AF-T0Z7U0-F1
#
_cell.length_a   1.000
_cell.length_b   1.000
_cell.length_c   1.000
_cell.angle_alpha   90.00
_cell.angle_beta   90.00
_cell.angle_gamma   90.00
#
_symmetry.space_group_name_H-M   'P 1'
#
loop_
_entity.id
_entity.type
_entity.pdbx_description
1 polymer ?
#
loop_
_entity_poly.entity_id
_entity_poly.type
_entity_poly.pdbx_seq_one_letter_code
_entity_poly.pdbx_strand_id
1 'polypeptide(L)'
;MGQSRFLILPWIRCRNLASKSLAIVAKRLPEDWEARYGFRPVLLETFVDTRRFLGTCYRASNWVQVGDTQGRGKLDRYNAYREPVKSIWLKPLRADFRRCLKEPVALVRIETGKARPA
;
A
#
# COMPACT_ATOMS: atom_id res chain seq x y z
N MET A 1 8.26 -4.67 13.83
CA MET A 1 6.79 -4.60 13.62
C MET A 1 6.52 -4.91 12.15
N GLY A 2 5.84 -6.03 11.88
CA GLY A 2 5.89 -6.75 10.61
C GLY A 2 5.15 -6.06 9.47
N GLN A 3 5.83 -5.95 8.32
CA GLN A 3 5.18 -5.65 7.05
C GLN A 3 4.36 -6.89 6.64
N SER A 4 3.09 -6.93 7.02
CA SER A 4 2.17 -7.99 6.61
C SER A 4 2.11 -8.03 5.08
N ARG A 5 2.47 -9.17 4.49
CA ARG A 5 2.56 -9.34 3.04
C ARG A 5 1.24 -9.92 2.52
N PHE A 6 0.80 -9.46 1.36
CA PHE A 6 -0.27 -10.13 0.63
C PHE A 6 0.18 -11.54 0.25
N LEU A 7 -0.53 -12.56 0.77
CA LEU A 7 -0.14 -13.95 0.67
C LEU A 7 -1.34 -14.80 0.24
N ILE A 8 -1.13 -15.59 -0.80
CA ILE A 8 -1.96 -16.75 -1.11
C ILE A 8 -1.11 -17.98 -0.81
N LEU A 9 -1.66 -18.88 0.00
CA LEU A 9 -0.94 -20.09 0.41
C LEU A 9 -0.73 -21.01 -0.80
N PRO A 10 0.43 -21.70 -0.88
CA PRO A 10 0.84 -22.42 -2.10
C PRO A 10 -0.08 -23.59 -2.45
N TRP A 11 -0.84 -24.12 -1.49
CA TRP A 11 -1.85 -25.16 -1.73
C TRP A 11 -3.16 -24.63 -2.30
N ILE A 12 -3.39 -23.32 -2.28
CA ILE A 12 -4.59 -22.70 -2.87
C ILE A 12 -4.35 -22.50 -4.37
N ARG A 13 -5.03 -23.27 -5.21
CA ARG A 13 -4.97 -23.13 -6.67
C ARG A 13 -6.30 -22.63 -7.22
N CYS A 14 -6.38 -21.32 -7.46
CA CYS A 14 -7.54 -20.69 -8.09
C CYS A 14 -7.07 -19.64 -9.10
N ARG A 15 -7.57 -19.75 -10.34
CA ARG A 15 -7.19 -18.84 -11.43
C ARG A 15 -7.60 -17.42 -11.09
N ASN A 16 -6.67 -16.48 -11.25
CA ASN A 16 -6.88 -15.03 -11.04
C ASN A 16 -7.35 -14.64 -9.63
N LEU A 17 -7.21 -15.52 -8.63
CA LEU A 17 -7.62 -15.23 -7.25
C LEU A 17 -6.94 -13.96 -6.73
N ALA A 18 -5.62 -13.85 -6.93
CA ALA A 18 -4.83 -12.72 -6.47
C ALA A 18 -5.35 -11.38 -7.01
N SER A 19 -5.45 -11.25 -8.34
CA SER A 19 -5.90 -10.01 -8.98
C SER A 19 -7.37 -9.70 -8.67
N LYS A 20 -8.23 -10.73 -8.56
CA LYS A 20 -9.64 -10.55 -8.22
C LYS A 20 -9.81 -10.06 -6.78
N SER A 21 -9.11 -10.67 -5.82
CA SER A 21 -9.11 -10.21 -4.42
C SER A 21 -8.60 -8.78 -4.30
N LEU A 22 -7.49 -8.45 -4.94
CA LEU A 22 -6.95 -7.08 -4.94
C LEU A 22 -7.94 -6.06 -5.52
N ALA A 23 -8.62 -6.40 -6.62
CA ALA A 23 -9.61 -5.51 -7.23
C ALA A 23 -10.84 -5.28 -6.34
N ILE A 24 -11.32 -6.33 -5.66
CA ILE A 24 -12.47 -6.22 -4.74
C ILE A 24 -12.08 -5.38 -3.52
N VAL A 25 -10.93 -5.68 -2.91
CA VAL A 25 -10.44 -4.95 -1.73
C VAL A 25 -10.23 -3.48 -2.07
N ALA A 26 -9.53 -3.16 -3.16
CA ALA A 26 -9.24 -1.78 -3.53
C ALA A 26 -10.51 -0.93 -3.76
N LYS A 27 -11.63 -1.53 -4.18
CA LYS A 27 -12.91 -0.81 -4.35
C LYS A 27 -13.55 -0.43 -3.01
N ARG A 28 -13.52 -1.33 -2.02
CA ARG A 28 -14.16 -1.13 -0.71
C ARG A 28 -13.28 -0.37 0.28
N LEU A 29 -11.96 -0.50 0.11
CA LEU A 29 -10.97 0.02 1.05
C LEU A 29 -11.18 1.48 1.46
N PRO A 30 -11.48 2.44 0.55
CA PRO A 30 -11.65 3.83 0.95
C PRO A 30 -12.77 4.02 1.99
N GLU A 31 -13.90 3.36 1.79
CA GLU A 31 -15.08 3.43 2.65
C GLU A 31 -14.83 2.74 3.99
N ASP A 32 -14.25 1.54 3.94
CA ASP A 32 -13.91 0.78 5.14
C ASP A 32 -12.89 1.53 6.02
N TRP A 33 -11.93 2.23 5.40
CA TRP A 33 -10.94 3.06 6.11
C TRP A 33 -11.57 4.29 6.74
N GLU A 34 -12.44 4.98 5.99
CA GLU A 34 -13.10 6.19 6.46
C GLU A 34 -14.00 5.88 7.67
N ALA A 35 -14.79 4.81 7.59
CA ALA A 35 -15.64 4.37 8.69
C ALA A 35 -14.83 4.00 9.94
N ARG A 36 -13.63 3.45 9.78
CA ARG A 36 -12.81 2.96 10.90
C ARG A 36 -11.86 3.99 11.49
N TYR A 37 -11.28 4.83 10.64
CA TYR A 37 -10.16 5.71 11.00
C TYR A 37 -10.45 7.19 10.73
N GLY A 38 -11.62 7.53 10.17
CA GLY A 38 -12.03 8.92 9.94
C GLY A 38 -11.33 9.59 8.75
N PHE A 39 -10.63 8.84 7.90
CA PHE A 39 -10.04 9.38 6.68
C PHE A 39 -10.13 8.41 5.51
N ARG A 40 -10.20 8.97 4.30
CA ARG A 40 -10.36 8.21 3.06
C ARG A 40 -9.03 8.15 2.29
N PRO A 41 -8.36 6.98 2.21
CA PRO A 41 -7.11 6.85 1.46
C PRO A 41 -7.34 7.12 -0.04
N VAL A 42 -6.37 7.77 -0.67
CA VAL A 42 -6.46 8.18 -2.09
C VAL A 42 -5.58 7.35 -3.03
N LEU A 43 -4.63 6.60 -2.47
CA LEU A 43 -3.62 5.83 -3.19
C LEU A 43 -3.20 4.62 -2.36
N LEU A 44 -2.97 3.47 -3.00
CA LEU A 44 -2.25 2.35 -2.40
C LEU A 44 -0.86 2.22 -2.99
N GLU A 45 0.09 1.85 -2.14
CA GLU A 45 1.47 1.55 -2.50
C GLU A 45 1.83 0.15 -2.03
N THR A 46 2.63 -0.56 -2.84
CA THR A 46 3.25 -1.81 -2.43
C THR A 46 4.58 -2.04 -3.13
N PHE A 47 5.35 -2.99 -2.62
CA PHE A 47 6.70 -3.32 -3.08
C PHE A 47 6.80 -4.81 -3.37
N VAL A 48 7.37 -5.15 -4.53
CA VAL A 48 7.53 -6.54 -4.97
C VAL A 48 9.01 -6.85 -5.19
N ASP A 49 9.56 -7.86 -4.51
CA ASP A 49 10.93 -8.33 -4.73
C ASP A 49 11.04 -8.90 -6.16
N THR A 50 11.77 -8.17 -7.01
CA THR A 50 11.90 -8.44 -8.45
C THR A 50 12.60 -9.76 -8.74
N ARG A 51 13.40 -10.27 -7.79
CA ARG A 51 14.11 -11.55 -7.92
C ARG A 51 13.18 -12.75 -7.73
N ARG A 52 12.00 -12.54 -7.14
CA ARG A 52 11.06 -13.61 -6.77
C ARG A 52 9.76 -13.53 -7.55
N PHE A 53 9.30 -12.33 -7.88
CA PHE A 53 7.98 -12.12 -8.47
C PHE A 53 7.99 -10.98 -9.49
N LEU A 54 7.19 -11.15 -10.54
CA LEU A 54 7.03 -10.15 -11.61
C LEU A 54 5.93 -9.11 -11.34
N GLY A 55 5.20 -9.22 -10.23
CA GLY A 55 4.08 -8.33 -9.91
C GLY A 55 2.83 -8.53 -10.78
N THR A 56 2.69 -9.69 -11.43
CA THR A 56 1.61 -9.97 -12.41
C THR A 56 0.20 -9.72 -11.86
N CYS A 57 -0.08 -10.09 -10.60
CA CYS A 57 -1.40 -9.86 -10.00
C CYS A 57 -1.72 -8.38 -9.78
N TYR A 58 -0.71 -7.55 -9.54
CA TYR A 58 -0.86 -6.11 -9.43
C TYR A 58 -1.15 -5.51 -10.81
N ARG A 59 -0.37 -5.87 -11.82
CA ARG A 59 -0.63 -5.45 -13.21
C ARG A 59 -2.04 -5.84 -13.68
N ALA A 60 -2.44 -7.09 -13.44
CA ALA A 60 -3.76 -7.61 -13.81
C ALA A 60 -4.92 -6.99 -13.02
N SER A 61 -4.65 -6.28 -11.92
CA SER A 61 -5.66 -5.52 -11.17
C SER A 61 -5.52 -4.00 -11.36
N ASN A 62 -4.90 -3.59 -12.48
CA ASN A 62 -4.71 -2.19 -12.89
C ASN A 62 -3.91 -1.36 -11.87
N TRP A 63 -2.88 -1.95 -11.28
CA TRP A 63 -1.82 -1.20 -10.60
C TRP A 63 -0.75 -0.78 -11.62
N VAL A 64 -0.08 0.33 -11.35
CA VAL A 64 0.96 0.90 -12.20
C VAL A 64 2.30 0.74 -11.51
N GLN A 65 3.28 0.11 -12.19
CA GLN A 65 4.67 0.11 -11.74
C GLN A 65 5.28 1.49 -12.03
N VAL A 66 5.86 2.12 -11.02
CA VAL A 66 6.38 3.50 -11.13
C VAL A 66 7.90 3.60 -11.05
N GLY A 67 8.57 2.47 -10.85
CA GLY A 67 10.02 2.38 -10.77
C GLY A 67 10.44 1.26 -9.81
N ASP A 68 11.73 1.23 -9.50
CA ASP A 68 12.32 0.27 -8.58
C ASP A 68 13.03 0.98 -7.42
N THR A 69 13.07 0.32 -6.26
CA THR A 69 13.87 0.79 -5.12
C THR A 69 15.35 0.63 -5.42
N GLN A 70 16.18 1.47 -4.81
CA GLN A 70 17.63 1.39 -5.01
C GLN A 70 18.30 0.21 -4.30
N GLY A 71 17.55 -0.63 -3.56
CA GLY A 71 18.16 -1.67 -2.72
C GLY A 71 18.81 -1.12 -1.44
N ARG A 72 18.33 0.04 -0.95
CA ARG A 72 18.80 0.63 0.31
C ARG A 72 17.93 0.25 1.49
N GLY A 73 18.60 -0.13 2.59
CA GLY A 73 17.95 -0.30 3.88
C GLY A 73 17.79 1.04 4.61
N LYS A 74 16.87 1.11 5.57
CA LYS A 74 16.63 2.32 6.39
C LYS A 74 17.89 2.80 7.12
N LEU A 75 18.80 1.89 7.46
CA LEU A 75 20.05 2.15 8.19
C LEU A 75 21.28 2.13 7.29
N ASP A 76 21.12 2.18 5.97
CA ASP A 76 22.23 2.16 5.02
C ASP A 76 22.98 3.51 4.96
N ARG A 77 23.79 3.75 6.00
CA ARG A 77 24.58 4.97 6.18
C ARG A 77 25.73 5.09 5.19
N TYR A 78 26.26 3.96 4.71
CA TYR A 78 27.45 3.91 3.85
C TYR A 78 27.12 3.70 2.37
N ASN A 79 25.85 3.79 1.98
CA ASN A 79 25.39 3.52 0.61
C ASN A 79 25.90 2.16 0.11
N ALA A 80 25.73 1.12 0.92
CA ALA A 80 26.18 -0.22 0.61
C ALA A 80 25.15 -1.01 -0.22
N TYR A 81 23.91 -0.52 -0.36
CA TYR A 81 22.87 -1.08 -1.24
C TYR A 81 22.63 -2.59 -1.07
N ARG A 82 22.70 -3.08 0.18
CA ARG A 82 22.64 -4.52 0.48
C ARG A 82 21.23 -5.11 0.44
N GLU A 83 20.20 -4.28 0.36
CA GLU A 83 18.82 -4.76 0.34
C GLU A 83 18.38 -5.15 -1.07
N PRO A 84 17.44 -6.10 -1.19
CA PRO A 84 16.85 -6.44 -2.48
C PRO A 84 16.19 -5.24 -3.16
N VAL A 85 16.44 -5.09 -4.45
CA VAL A 85 15.70 -4.19 -5.34
C VAL A 85 14.26 -4.67 -5.47
N LYS A 86 13.31 -3.77 -5.20
CA LYS A 86 11.87 -4.04 -5.25
C LYS A 86 11.22 -3.12 -6.28
N SER A 87 10.32 -3.67 -7.08
CA SER A 87 9.46 -2.84 -7.92
C SER A 87 8.40 -2.15 -7.08
N ILE A 88 8.15 -0.88 -7.36
CA ILE A 88 7.20 -0.01 -6.68
C ILE A 88 5.91 0.01 -7.49
N TRP A 89 4.80 -0.35 -6.87
CA TRP A 89 3.49 -0.45 -7.51
C TRP A 89 2.49 0.45 -6.83
N LEU A 90 1.79 1.25 -7.63
CA LEU A 90 0.77 2.18 -7.16
C LEU A 90 -0.62 1.84 -7.71
N LYS A 91 -1.64 2.03 -6.88
CA LYS A 91 -3.04 1.95 -7.28
C LYS A 91 -3.80 3.19 -6.84
N PRO A 92 -4.10 4.13 -7.75
CA PRO A 92 -4.98 5.25 -7.45
C PRO A 92 -6.36 4.75 -7.02
N LEU A 93 -6.87 5.29 -5.91
CA LEU A 93 -8.25 5.08 -5.43
C LEU A 93 -9.16 6.26 -5.81
N ARG A 94 -8.57 7.39 -6.21
CA ARG A 94 -9.24 8.58 -6.73
C ARG A 94 -8.48 9.14 -7.92
N ALA A 95 -9.17 9.74 -8.89
CA ALA A 95 -8.54 10.26 -10.11
C ALA A 95 -7.56 11.41 -9.83
N ASP A 96 -7.88 12.27 -8.88
CA ASP A 96 -7.11 13.45 -8.49
C ASP A 96 -6.17 13.20 -7.29
N PHE A 97 -5.82 11.94 -7.00
CA PHE A 97 -4.97 11.56 -5.85
C PHE A 97 -3.69 12.39 -5.72
N ARG A 98 -3.06 12.77 -6.86
CA ARG A 98 -1.85 13.61 -6.87
C ARG A 98 -2.07 14.99 -6.26
N ARG A 99 -3.25 15.58 -6.46
CA ARG A 99 -3.61 16.87 -5.86
C ARG A 99 -3.78 16.69 -4.35
N CYS A 100 -4.56 15.69 -3.93
CA CYS A 100 -4.80 15.39 -2.51
C CYS A 100 -3.52 15.19 -1.71
N LEU A 101 -2.54 14.49 -2.29
CA LEU A 101 -1.26 14.18 -1.64
C LEU A 101 -0.31 15.38 -1.60
N LYS A 102 -0.55 16.42 -2.40
CA LYS A 102 0.24 17.66 -2.43
C LYS A 102 -0.39 18.78 -1.61
N GLU A 103 -1.69 18.70 -1.37
CA GLU A 103 -2.38 19.66 -0.52
C GLU A 103 -1.95 19.48 0.94
N PRO A 104 -1.83 20.58 1.71
CA PRO A 104 -1.60 20.49 3.14
C PRO A 104 -2.76 19.70 3.74
N VAL A 105 -2.45 18.62 4.48
CA VAL A 105 -3.45 17.95 5.31
C VAL A 105 -3.98 19.00 6.29
N ALA A 106 -5.28 19.32 6.19
CA ALA A 106 -5.97 19.98 7.28
C ALA A 106 -5.87 19.03 8.48
N LEU A 107 -5.11 19.42 9.49
CA LEU A 107 -5.01 18.67 10.74
C LEU A 107 -6.42 18.55 11.31
N VAL A 108 -7.05 17.39 11.12
CA VAL A 108 -8.24 17.01 11.87
C VAL A 108 -7.79 16.98 13.33
N ARG A 109 -8.25 17.95 14.12
CA ARG A 109 -8.06 17.94 15.56
C ARG A 109 -8.75 16.67 16.07
N ILE A 110 -7.96 15.65 16.40
CA ILE A 110 -8.46 14.55 17.22
C ILE A 110 -8.67 15.17 18.60
N GLU A 111 -9.92 15.51 18.93
CA GLU A 111 -10.28 15.86 20.28
C GLU A 111 -9.98 14.66 21.16
N THR A 112 -8.88 14.71 21.90
CA THR A 112 -8.59 13.74 22.96
C THR A 112 -9.73 13.82 23.97
N GLY A 113 -10.57 12.79 23.97
CA GLY A 113 -11.67 12.62 24.90
C GLY A 113 -11.19 12.85 26.34
N LYS A 114 -11.94 13.71 27.01
CA LYS A 114 -11.83 14.12 28.41
C LYS A 114 -11.51 12.93 29.34
N ALA A 115 -10.47 13.08 30.17
CA ALA A 115 -10.18 12.15 31.25
C ALA A 115 -11.41 11.98 32.16
N ARG A 116 -11.78 10.72 32.43
CA ARG A 116 -12.83 10.37 33.38
C ARG A 116 -12.24 10.54 34.80
N PRO A 117 -12.84 11.34 35.70
CA PRO A 117 -12.34 11.47 37.06
C PRO A 117 -12.54 10.17 37.85
N ALA A 118 -11.70 10.03 38.88
CA ALA A 118 -11.49 8.85 39.73
C ALA A 118 -12.75 8.36 40.45
#